data_AF-A0AAD8E766-F1
#
_entry.id   AF-A0AAD8E766-F1
#
_cell.length_a   1.000
_cell.length_b   1.000
_cell.length_c   1.000
_cell.angle_alpha   90.00
_cell.angle_beta   90.00
_cell.angle_gamma   90.00
#
_symmetry.space_group_name_H-M   'P 1'
#
loop_
_entity.id
_entity.type
_entity.pdbx_description
1 polymer ?
#
loop_
_entity_poly.entity_id
_entity_poly.type
_entity_poly.pdbx_seq_one_letter_code
_entity_poly.pdbx_strand_id
1 'polypeptide(L)'
;MFASLKNKIKEETGSDPTKLAPILNSPPQKIIHGNSVKGRHSRQGSGSSVGSLSLDGVKEDFASSPPSLKRQDSLEIKLADGKTLTPKEIKKLEKREDEWRRKLQKMEEEWTKKLEKKEEEWKKQTEEKQKEWRRSLELLEKEKTVLEEEKREIIQQKLTLEEAVKVADEYKKRVYQYQEDIDQLEGFQTQEMAKIKHLLLVKEQEVAEKADALKETSSQVESMKMEINRLRRYEEELANLQELVGEENKDVKSRLLDIERKLKSSETECAHLHVALEGEKSGNATLHLEVARLRESLEAERTRCANLSISLDRERGEKDTTLLRNAEVNQQVELARQELREQEQETLELHSKLTELEKKLTEKDKEIEKMKLNSETLSKQVQELQAVEHSKQASANLEEELRNKILELEEQLVDKNKNIRVLQQRLGDMKKTLQRELRLPAQNIDGTNSTESDSFTQAAILTPSSSRHLQQKQHQQAVTNHRAATDDDDVNFKYLKHVLIKFLTSREYEAQHLTRAVATLLRFSPEEERLLRETLEWKMSWFGTRPSLGMGQTAKTIPPS
;
A
#
# COMPACT_ATOMS: atom_id res chain seq x y z
N MET A 1 5.74 19.43 -32.31
CA MET A 1 5.81 19.01 -30.89
C MET A 1 4.84 19.79 -29.99
N PHE A 2 4.94 21.12 -29.84
CA PHE A 2 4.04 21.90 -28.96
C PHE A 2 2.52 21.73 -29.18
N ALA A 3 2.06 21.54 -30.42
CA ALA A 3 0.62 21.31 -30.70
C ALA A 3 0.08 20.01 -30.07
N SER A 4 0.88 18.95 -29.99
CA SER A 4 0.48 17.68 -29.38
C SER A 4 0.32 17.81 -27.87
N LEU A 5 1.15 18.63 -27.22
CA LEU A 5 1.07 18.89 -25.78
C LEU A 5 -0.17 19.73 -25.43
N LYS A 6 -0.51 20.73 -26.25
CA LYS A 6 -1.74 21.53 -26.08
C LYS A 6 -3.01 20.69 -26.20
N ASN A 7 -3.08 19.77 -27.16
CA ASN A 7 -4.24 18.88 -27.29
C ASN A 7 -4.37 17.94 -26.08
N LYS A 8 -3.26 17.38 -25.60
CA LYS A 8 -3.27 16.46 -24.46
C LYS A 8 -3.72 17.11 -23.15
N ILE A 9 -3.28 18.35 -22.89
CA ILE A 9 -3.74 19.13 -21.72
C ILE A 9 -5.25 19.45 -21.83
N LYS A 10 -5.75 19.77 -23.03
CA LYS A 10 -7.17 20.06 -23.26
C LYS A 10 -8.07 18.82 -23.09
N GLU A 11 -7.54 17.65 -23.41
CA GLU A 11 -8.21 16.36 -23.24
C GLU A 11 -8.24 15.91 -21.76
N GLU A 12 -7.16 16.16 -21.00
CA GLU A 12 -7.09 15.82 -19.56
C GLU A 12 -7.81 16.81 -18.62
N THR A 13 -8.01 18.07 -19.03
CA THR A 13 -8.57 19.13 -18.15
C THR A 13 -9.90 19.73 -18.62
N GLY A 14 -10.40 19.32 -19.80
CA GLY A 14 -11.68 19.77 -20.35
C GLY A 14 -11.77 21.27 -20.70
N SER A 15 -10.69 22.04 -20.52
CA SER A 15 -10.66 23.50 -20.63
C SER A 15 -9.49 24.00 -21.47
N ASP A 16 -9.70 25.04 -22.27
CA ASP A 16 -8.68 25.55 -23.21
C ASP A 16 -7.71 26.52 -22.50
N PRO A 17 -6.39 26.24 -22.47
CA PRO A 17 -5.41 27.04 -21.71
C PRO A 17 -5.19 28.46 -22.29
N THR A 18 -5.85 28.82 -23.40
CA THR A 18 -5.67 30.11 -24.08
C THR A 18 -6.55 31.24 -23.52
N LYS A 19 -7.32 31.01 -22.43
CA LYS A 19 -8.24 32.00 -21.82
C LYS A 19 -7.78 32.65 -20.50
N LEU A 20 -6.56 32.36 -20.01
CA LEU A 20 -6.09 32.81 -18.68
C LEU A 20 -4.87 33.76 -18.72
N ALA A 21 -4.91 34.76 -19.59
CA ALA A 21 -4.15 36.01 -19.47
C ALA A 21 -4.94 37.10 -20.22
N PRO A 22 -5.19 38.30 -19.65
CA PRO A 22 -4.18 39.10 -18.94
C PRO A 22 -4.69 39.83 -17.67
N ILE A 23 -4.18 39.47 -16.49
CA ILE A 23 -4.23 40.36 -15.30
C ILE A 23 -2.87 40.31 -14.58
N LEU A 24 -1.87 40.96 -15.15
CA LEU A 24 -0.63 41.28 -14.43
C LEU A 24 -0.01 42.56 -15.00
N ASN A 25 -0.44 43.73 -14.48
CA ASN A 25 0.26 45.01 -14.62
C ASN A 25 -0.36 46.11 -13.71
N SER A 26 -0.16 46.01 -12.39
CA SER A 26 0.30 47.15 -11.57
C SER A 26 0.47 46.75 -10.08
N PRO A 27 1.38 47.41 -9.33
CA PRO A 27 1.76 46.99 -7.98
C PRO A 27 1.20 48.00 -6.91
N PRO A 28 1.65 48.02 -5.64
CA PRO A 28 0.92 47.32 -4.57
C PRO A 28 0.65 48.21 -3.32
N GLN A 29 -0.32 47.88 -2.44
CA GLN A 29 -0.19 48.21 -1.00
C GLN A 29 -0.98 47.31 -0.03
N LYS A 30 -0.22 46.79 0.94
CA LYS A 30 -0.46 46.56 2.38
C LYS A 30 -1.75 45.93 2.92
N ILE A 31 -1.51 44.82 3.61
CA ILE A 31 -2.31 44.11 4.60
C ILE A 31 -2.57 44.99 5.85
N ILE A 32 -3.79 44.93 6.41
CA ILE A 32 -4.06 45.03 7.86
C ILE A 32 -5.09 43.94 8.23
N HIS A 33 -4.89 43.28 9.38
CA HIS A 33 -5.77 42.24 9.92
C HIS A 33 -7.04 42.79 10.57
N GLY A 34 -8.09 41.98 10.66
CA GLY A 34 -9.29 42.27 11.45
C GLY A 34 -9.93 41.00 11.99
N ASN A 35 -9.77 40.74 13.29
CA ASN A 35 -10.41 39.63 13.99
C ASN A 35 -11.48 40.18 14.95
N SER A 36 -12.55 39.42 15.18
CA SER A 36 -13.50 39.52 16.30
C SER A 36 -14.57 40.64 16.41
N VAL A 37 -15.84 40.20 16.33
CA VAL A 37 -16.87 40.24 17.41
C VAL A 37 -17.78 41.48 17.64
N LYS A 38 -19.11 41.18 17.58
CA LYS A 38 -20.30 41.83 18.21
C LYS A 38 -20.63 43.31 17.93
N GLY A 39 -21.90 43.53 17.55
CA GLY A 39 -22.81 44.29 18.43
C GLY A 39 -23.73 45.38 17.83
N ARG A 40 -25.02 45.06 17.74
CA ARG A 40 -26.22 45.93 17.92
C ARG A 40 -26.37 47.30 17.18
N HIS A 41 -27.52 47.36 16.49
CA HIS A 41 -28.49 48.48 16.43
C HIS A 41 -28.19 49.79 15.65
N SER A 42 -28.95 49.91 14.55
CA SER A 42 -29.92 50.99 14.28
C SER A 42 -29.58 52.10 13.26
N ARG A 43 -30.66 52.53 12.58
CA ARG A 43 -30.88 53.76 11.79
C ARG A 43 -30.24 53.92 10.38
N GLN A 44 -31.13 53.76 9.38
CA GLN A 44 -31.78 54.89 8.66
C GLN A 44 -31.38 55.15 7.18
N GLY A 45 -32.34 54.86 6.27
CA GLY A 45 -32.45 55.36 4.88
C GLY A 45 -31.60 54.64 3.81
N SER A 46 -31.96 54.64 2.51
CA SER A 46 -33.21 54.95 1.79
C SER A 46 -33.07 54.54 0.30
N GLY A 47 -34.17 54.20 -0.39
CA GLY A 47 -34.24 53.88 -1.84
C GLY A 47 -34.64 52.42 -2.10
N SER A 48 -35.93 52.13 -2.41
CA SER A 48 -36.56 52.14 -3.75
C SER A 48 -36.13 50.95 -4.64
N SER A 49 -36.99 50.27 -5.41
CA SER A 49 -38.41 50.46 -5.76
C SER A 49 -39.07 49.11 -6.14
N VAL A 50 -40.36 49.17 -6.53
CA VAL A 50 -41.28 48.12 -7.03
C VAL A 50 -41.73 47.04 -6.03
N GLY A 51 -43.02 46.72 -5.90
CA GLY A 51 -44.21 47.35 -6.48
C GLY A 51 -45.44 46.45 -6.36
N SER A 52 -46.33 46.73 -5.40
CA SER A 52 -47.63 46.05 -5.29
C SER A 52 -48.72 47.09 -5.03
N LEU A 53 -49.63 47.23 -6.01
CA LEU A 53 -50.77 48.12 -5.94
C LEU A 53 -51.94 47.39 -5.28
N SER A 54 -52.24 47.72 -4.02
CA SER A 54 -53.58 47.50 -3.47
C SER A 54 -54.42 48.73 -3.78
N LEU A 55 -55.39 48.59 -4.69
CA LEU A 55 -56.30 49.67 -5.04
C LEU A 55 -57.41 49.75 -3.99
N ASP A 56 -57.25 50.67 -3.04
CA ASP A 56 -58.32 51.08 -2.14
C ASP A 56 -59.37 51.89 -2.95
N GLY A 57 -60.61 51.43 -2.92
CA GLY A 57 -61.71 51.94 -3.76
C GLY A 57 -62.81 52.55 -2.92
N VAL A 58 -62.66 53.82 -2.54
CA VAL A 58 -63.66 54.55 -1.74
C VAL A 58 -64.43 55.54 -2.62
N LYS A 59 -65.78 55.51 -2.49
CA LYS A 59 -66.86 56.30 -3.13
C LYS A 59 -67.52 55.59 -4.33
N GLU A 60 -68.84 55.51 -4.45
CA GLU A 60 -69.85 56.52 -4.10
C GLU A 60 -71.14 55.98 -3.43
N ASP A 61 -71.57 56.65 -2.37
CA ASP A 61 -72.94 56.56 -1.83
C ASP A 61 -73.92 57.37 -2.71
N PHE A 62 -74.50 56.74 -3.75
CA PHE A 62 -75.64 57.33 -4.48
C PHE A 62 -76.61 56.25 -5.01
N ALA A 63 -77.43 55.69 -4.11
CA ALA A 63 -78.69 55.04 -4.48
C ALA A 63 -79.71 55.11 -3.33
N SER A 64 -80.37 56.26 -3.22
CA SER A 64 -81.59 56.43 -2.42
C SER A 64 -82.61 55.34 -2.75
N SER A 65 -82.97 54.51 -1.77
CA SER A 65 -84.25 53.79 -1.82
C SER A 65 -85.38 54.76 -1.47
N PRO A 66 -86.35 55.01 -2.37
CA PRO A 66 -87.54 55.78 -2.01
C PRO A 66 -88.39 55.00 -0.99
N PRO A 67 -89.07 55.69 -0.05
CA PRO A 67 -89.99 55.05 0.88
C PRO A 67 -91.34 54.73 0.21
N SER A 68 -92.25 54.15 1.00
CA SER A 68 -93.70 54.01 0.75
C SER A 68 -94.09 52.88 -0.23
N LEU A 69 -95.26 52.23 -0.15
CA LEU A 69 -96.53 52.55 0.52
C LEU A 69 -97.13 51.31 1.23
N LYS A 70 -97.89 51.54 2.30
CA LYS A 70 -98.97 50.62 2.69
C LYS A 70 -99.99 50.59 1.54
N ARG A 71 -100.27 49.42 0.96
CA ARG A 71 -101.40 49.29 0.03
C ARG A 71 -102.71 49.35 0.81
N GLN A 72 -103.46 50.41 0.55
CA GLN A 72 -104.89 50.48 0.82
C GLN A 72 -105.59 50.78 -0.52
N ASP A 73 -106.49 49.88 -0.90
CA ASP A 73 -107.62 50.01 -1.83
C ASP A 73 -107.48 50.54 -3.28
N SER A 74 -108.07 49.73 -4.19
CA SER A 74 -108.90 50.15 -5.33
C SER A 74 -108.31 50.79 -6.61
N LEU A 75 -108.19 49.95 -7.64
CA LEU A 75 -108.70 50.11 -9.03
C LEU A 75 -108.86 51.53 -9.65
N GLU A 76 -108.04 51.85 -10.66
CA GLU A 76 -108.43 52.09 -12.08
C GLU A 76 -107.27 52.71 -12.87
N ILE A 77 -106.85 52.10 -13.99
CA ILE A 77 -105.80 52.63 -14.87
C ILE A 77 -106.44 53.31 -16.09
N LYS A 78 -106.19 54.61 -16.29
CA LYS A 78 -106.66 55.40 -17.44
C LYS A 78 -105.47 55.90 -18.26
N LEU A 79 -105.60 55.90 -19.59
CA LEU A 79 -104.59 56.40 -20.52
C LEU A 79 -104.73 57.92 -20.73
N ALA A 80 -103.64 58.55 -21.19
CA ALA A 80 -103.48 60.01 -21.25
C ALA A 80 -104.33 60.75 -22.31
N ASP A 81 -105.13 60.05 -23.12
CA ASP A 81 -106.06 60.62 -24.10
C ASP A 81 -107.54 60.60 -23.64
N GLY A 82 -107.81 60.16 -22.40
CA GLY A 82 -109.15 60.12 -21.83
C GLY A 82 -110.03 58.96 -22.30
N LYS A 83 -109.54 58.06 -23.17
CA LYS A 83 -110.26 56.81 -23.46
C LYS A 83 -110.02 55.77 -22.37
N THR A 84 -111.12 55.25 -21.82
CA THR A 84 -111.10 54.06 -20.98
C THR A 84 -110.85 52.83 -21.85
N LEU A 85 -109.78 52.09 -21.54
CA LEU A 85 -109.47 50.81 -22.20
C LEU A 85 -110.63 49.84 -22.00
N THR A 86 -111.16 49.26 -23.08
CA THR A 86 -112.21 48.25 -22.94
C THR A 86 -111.62 46.97 -22.29
N PRO A 87 -112.41 46.16 -21.57
CA PRO A 87 -111.92 44.91 -20.96
C PRO A 87 -111.28 43.92 -21.96
N LYS A 88 -111.59 44.04 -23.26
CA LYS A 88 -110.96 43.27 -24.35
C LYS A 88 -109.59 43.81 -24.75
N GLU A 89 -109.36 45.12 -24.63
CA GLU A 89 -108.06 45.77 -24.88
C GLU A 89 -107.13 45.60 -23.69
N ILE A 90 -107.64 45.71 -22.46
CA ILE A 90 -106.89 45.35 -21.23
C ILE A 90 -106.39 43.90 -21.36
N LYS A 91 -107.24 42.92 -21.67
CA LYS A 91 -106.83 41.53 -21.91
C LYS A 91 -105.85 41.32 -23.07
N LYS A 92 -105.80 42.23 -24.05
CA LYS A 92 -104.78 42.19 -25.11
C LYS A 92 -103.44 42.77 -24.64
N LEU A 93 -103.47 43.84 -23.84
CA LEU A 93 -102.30 44.44 -23.23
C LEU A 93 -101.69 43.50 -22.17
N GLU A 94 -102.49 42.92 -21.28
CA GLU A 94 -102.09 41.88 -20.32
C GLU A 94 -101.39 40.72 -21.02
N LYS A 95 -101.97 40.16 -22.08
CA LYS A 95 -101.31 39.09 -22.87
C LYS A 95 -99.98 39.52 -23.48
N ARG A 96 -99.87 40.78 -23.93
CA ARG A 96 -98.65 41.34 -24.51
C ARG A 96 -97.60 41.58 -23.43
N GLU A 97 -98.01 42.09 -22.27
CA GLU A 97 -97.18 42.27 -21.08
C GLU A 97 -96.66 40.91 -20.58
N ASP A 98 -97.52 39.90 -20.49
CA ASP A 98 -97.17 38.51 -20.23
C ASP A 98 -96.16 37.94 -21.24
N GLU A 99 -96.33 38.22 -22.53
CA GLU A 99 -95.35 37.84 -23.56
C GLU A 99 -94.01 38.56 -23.37
N TRP A 100 -94.02 39.86 -23.02
CA TRP A 100 -92.80 40.62 -22.71
C TRP A 100 -92.14 40.13 -21.41
N ARG A 101 -92.91 39.82 -20.37
CA ARG A 101 -92.43 39.23 -19.11
C ARG A 101 -91.81 37.86 -19.35
N ARG A 102 -92.46 36.98 -20.11
CA ARG A 102 -91.88 35.67 -20.48
C ARG A 102 -90.64 35.81 -21.38
N LYS A 103 -90.56 36.82 -22.25
CA LYS A 103 -89.36 37.11 -23.05
C LYS A 103 -88.22 37.64 -22.19
N LEU A 104 -88.51 38.58 -21.29
CA LEU A 104 -87.54 39.14 -20.36
C LEU A 104 -86.99 38.05 -19.43
N GLN A 105 -87.88 37.27 -18.80
CA GLN A 105 -87.52 36.12 -17.99
C GLN A 105 -86.65 35.11 -18.75
N LYS A 106 -86.98 34.77 -20.01
CA LYS A 106 -86.12 33.90 -20.83
C LYS A 106 -84.75 34.50 -21.11
N MET A 107 -84.68 35.81 -21.37
CA MET A 107 -83.40 36.49 -21.56
C MET A 107 -82.59 36.55 -20.26
N GLU A 108 -83.22 36.75 -19.11
CA GLU A 108 -82.61 36.69 -17.77
C GLU A 108 -82.11 35.28 -17.46
N GLU A 109 -82.91 34.24 -17.73
CA GLU A 109 -82.52 32.82 -17.63
C GLU A 109 -81.38 32.44 -18.60
N GLU A 110 -81.32 33.05 -19.78
CA GLU A 110 -80.21 32.85 -20.72
C GLU A 110 -78.94 33.59 -20.30
N TRP A 111 -79.05 34.79 -19.74
CA TRP A 111 -77.92 35.57 -19.25
C TRP A 111 -77.33 35.00 -17.96
N THR A 112 -78.17 34.55 -17.02
CA THR A 112 -77.73 33.81 -15.83
C THR A 112 -76.99 32.53 -16.21
N LYS A 113 -77.55 31.69 -17.10
CA LYS A 113 -76.85 30.49 -17.62
C LYS A 113 -75.55 30.81 -18.37
N LYS A 114 -75.43 31.97 -19.02
CA LYS A 114 -74.15 32.43 -19.64
C LYS A 114 -73.15 32.86 -18.58
N LEU A 115 -73.60 33.53 -17.52
CA LEU A 115 -72.77 33.94 -16.39
C LEU A 115 -72.25 32.72 -15.63
N GLU A 116 -73.13 31.79 -15.24
CA GLU A 116 -72.78 30.53 -14.58
C GLU A 116 -71.77 29.73 -15.40
N LYS A 117 -72.01 29.53 -16.71
CA LYS A 117 -71.04 28.85 -17.60
C LYS A 117 -69.68 29.55 -17.65
N LYS A 118 -69.67 30.89 -17.64
CA LYS A 118 -68.40 31.63 -17.57
C LYS A 118 -67.73 31.44 -16.22
N GLU A 119 -68.45 31.52 -15.12
CA GLU A 119 -67.93 31.27 -13.77
C GLU A 119 -67.35 29.85 -13.65
N GLU A 120 -68.03 28.83 -14.19
CA GLU A 120 -67.53 27.45 -14.29
C GLU A 120 -66.26 27.35 -15.16
N GLU A 121 -66.21 28.01 -16.32
CA GLU A 121 -65.02 28.06 -17.17
C GLU A 121 -63.82 28.72 -16.45
N TRP A 122 -64.03 29.88 -15.80
CA TRP A 122 -63.00 30.59 -15.05
C TRP A 122 -62.52 29.77 -13.84
N LYS A 123 -63.44 29.13 -13.11
CA LYS A 123 -63.14 28.21 -12.01
C LYS A 123 -62.33 27.00 -12.49
N LYS A 124 -62.71 26.41 -13.62
CA LYS A 124 -61.95 25.30 -14.22
C LYS A 124 -60.54 25.74 -14.61
N GLN A 125 -60.37 26.91 -15.22
CA GLN A 125 -59.05 27.45 -15.58
C GLN A 125 -58.17 27.74 -14.36
N THR A 126 -58.73 28.27 -13.26
CA THR A 126 -57.96 28.50 -12.02
C THR A 126 -57.58 27.19 -11.34
N GLU A 127 -58.47 26.20 -11.29
CA GLU A 127 -58.16 24.85 -10.81
C GLU A 127 -57.10 24.13 -11.68
N GLU A 128 -57.15 24.29 -13.01
CA GLU A 128 -56.15 23.72 -13.93
C GLU A 128 -54.77 24.37 -13.72
N LYS A 129 -54.69 25.71 -13.65
CA LYS A 129 -53.44 26.41 -13.31
C LYS A 129 -52.91 26.04 -11.92
N GLN A 130 -53.79 25.89 -10.92
CA GLN A 130 -53.39 25.46 -9.58
C GLN A 130 -52.83 24.02 -9.59
N LYS A 131 -53.39 23.13 -10.42
CA LYS A 131 -52.86 21.76 -10.64
C LYS A 131 -51.50 21.80 -11.37
N GLU A 132 -51.32 22.66 -12.38
CA GLU A 132 -50.01 22.85 -13.03
C GLU A 132 -48.94 23.37 -12.08
N TRP A 133 -49.23 24.44 -11.33
CA TRP A 133 -48.29 24.98 -10.34
C TRP A 133 -47.93 23.97 -9.25
N ARG A 134 -48.91 23.16 -8.80
CA ARG A 134 -48.64 22.07 -7.85
C ARG A 134 -47.69 21.01 -8.43
N ARG A 135 -47.89 20.58 -9.68
CA ARG A 135 -46.99 19.63 -10.35
C ARG A 135 -45.59 20.22 -10.58
N SER A 136 -45.52 21.50 -10.93
CA SER A 136 -44.24 22.21 -11.11
C SER A 136 -43.46 22.31 -9.80
N LEU A 137 -44.12 22.68 -8.70
CA LEU A 137 -43.54 22.66 -7.35
C LEU A 137 -43.08 21.25 -6.93
N GLU A 138 -43.89 20.22 -7.20
CA GLU A 138 -43.52 18.82 -6.89
C GLU A 138 -42.30 18.36 -7.70
N LEU A 139 -42.15 18.83 -8.95
CA LEU A 139 -40.98 18.54 -9.78
C LEU A 139 -39.72 19.24 -9.23
N LEU A 140 -39.85 20.53 -8.88
CA LEU A 140 -38.78 21.33 -8.28
C LEU A 140 -38.33 20.80 -6.92
N GLU A 141 -39.24 20.32 -6.09
CA GLU A 141 -38.90 19.70 -4.80
C GLU A 141 -38.11 18.40 -5.03
N LYS A 142 -38.51 17.57 -6.01
CA LYS A 142 -37.77 16.35 -6.38
C LYS A 142 -36.38 16.67 -6.93
N GLU A 143 -36.25 17.62 -7.85
CA GLU A 143 -34.98 18.08 -8.39
C GLU A 143 -34.05 18.59 -7.28
N LYS A 144 -34.59 19.41 -6.36
CA LYS A 144 -33.86 19.87 -5.17
C LYS A 144 -33.38 18.71 -4.29
N THR A 145 -34.22 17.70 -4.03
CA THR A 145 -33.78 16.53 -3.23
C THR A 145 -32.66 15.73 -3.89
N VAL A 146 -32.69 15.59 -5.22
CA VAL A 146 -31.62 14.93 -5.99
C VAL A 146 -30.32 15.76 -5.90
N LEU A 147 -30.38 17.07 -6.11
CA LEU A 147 -29.21 17.96 -5.98
C LEU A 147 -28.66 17.99 -4.53
N GLU A 148 -29.50 17.82 -3.51
CA GLU A 148 -29.07 17.69 -2.11
C GLU A 148 -28.44 16.31 -1.80
N GLU A 149 -28.83 15.24 -2.52
CA GLU A 149 -28.20 13.91 -2.50
C GLU A 149 -26.81 13.96 -3.17
N GLU A 150 -26.73 14.45 -4.41
CA GLU A 150 -25.49 14.62 -5.17
C GLU A 150 -24.48 15.50 -4.42
N LYS A 151 -24.95 16.59 -3.81
CA LYS A 151 -24.10 17.46 -2.98
C LYS A 151 -23.56 16.73 -1.75
N ARG A 152 -24.35 15.87 -1.10
CA ARG A 152 -23.88 15.03 0.02
C ARG A 152 -22.83 14.03 -0.45
N GLU A 153 -23.04 13.40 -1.60
CA GLU A 153 -22.07 12.46 -2.18
C GLU A 153 -20.74 13.16 -2.53
N ILE A 154 -20.78 14.31 -3.21
CA ILE A 154 -19.59 15.11 -3.55
C ILE A 154 -18.83 15.53 -2.28
N ILE A 155 -19.53 15.90 -1.20
CA ILE A 155 -18.90 16.22 0.09
C ILE A 155 -18.22 14.99 0.70
N GLN A 156 -18.86 13.82 0.65
CA GLN A 156 -18.29 12.58 1.15
C GLN A 156 -17.05 12.15 0.34
N GLN A 157 -17.13 12.18 -0.99
CA GLN A 157 -16.00 11.92 -1.87
C GLN A 157 -14.84 12.89 -1.58
N LYS A 158 -15.12 14.20 -1.43
CA LYS A 158 -14.13 15.21 -1.05
C LYS A 158 -13.42 14.87 0.25
N LEU A 159 -14.16 14.46 1.30
CA LEU A 159 -13.58 14.08 2.59
C LEU A 159 -12.64 12.86 2.44
N THR A 160 -13.06 11.83 1.71
CA THR A 160 -12.19 10.65 1.47
C THR A 160 -10.92 10.98 0.70
N LEU A 161 -11.00 11.93 -0.25
CA LEU A 161 -9.82 12.43 -0.98
C LEU A 161 -8.91 13.29 -0.09
N GLU A 162 -9.46 14.14 0.79
CA GLU A 162 -8.68 14.90 1.76
C GLU A 162 -7.95 14.00 2.76
N GLU A 163 -8.54 12.86 3.16
CA GLU A 163 -7.87 11.84 3.98
C GLU A 163 -6.79 11.09 3.21
N ALA A 164 -7.06 10.68 1.97
CA ALA A 164 -6.06 10.04 1.10
C ALA A 164 -4.84 10.94 0.85
N VAL A 165 -5.04 12.25 0.68
CA VAL A 165 -3.96 13.24 0.55
C VAL A 165 -3.13 13.35 1.83
N LYS A 166 -3.77 13.41 3.02
CA LYS A 166 -3.02 13.42 4.30
C LYS A 166 -2.16 12.17 4.46
N VAL A 167 -2.71 11.00 4.15
CA VAL A 167 -1.98 9.73 4.19
C VAL A 167 -0.80 9.75 3.21
N ALA A 168 -0.98 10.27 1.99
CA ALA A 168 0.09 10.43 1.01
C ALA A 168 1.20 11.38 1.50
N ASP A 169 0.86 12.50 2.14
CA ASP A 169 1.82 13.43 2.74
C ASP A 169 2.60 12.79 3.92
N GLU A 170 1.97 11.93 4.71
CA GLU A 170 2.63 11.16 5.77
C GLU A 170 3.57 10.09 5.23
N TYR A 171 3.22 9.43 4.12
CA TYR A 171 4.15 8.54 3.41
C TYR A 171 5.33 9.31 2.83
N LYS A 172 5.08 10.47 2.23
CA LYS A 172 6.12 11.35 1.69
C LYS A 172 7.12 11.81 2.75
N LYS A 173 6.64 12.18 3.95
CA LYS A 173 7.50 12.51 5.10
C LYS A 173 8.37 11.32 5.54
N ARG A 174 7.79 10.11 5.61
CA ARG A 174 8.55 8.89 5.94
C ARG A 174 9.62 8.57 4.89
N VAL A 175 9.36 8.79 3.61
CA VAL A 175 10.37 8.63 2.54
C VAL A 175 11.51 9.62 2.70
N TYR A 176 11.26 10.89 3.03
CA TYR A 176 12.33 11.84 3.31
C TYR A 176 13.15 11.45 4.54
N GLN A 177 12.52 10.99 5.63
CA GLN A 177 13.26 10.51 6.80
C GLN A 177 14.19 9.36 6.44
N TYR A 178 13.70 8.34 5.72
CA TYR A 178 14.55 7.23 5.30
C TYR A 178 15.69 7.67 4.36
N GLN A 179 15.51 8.71 3.54
CA GLN A 179 16.61 9.27 2.75
C GLN A 179 17.64 9.97 3.65
N GLU A 180 17.22 10.77 4.62
CA GLU A 180 18.13 11.41 5.58
C GLU A 180 18.89 10.37 6.43
N ASP A 181 18.24 9.26 6.79
CA ASP A 181 18.86 8.16 7.53
C ASP A 181 19.89 7.41 6.65
N ILE A 182 19.60 7.20 5.36
CA ILE A 182 20.54 6.63 4.38
C ILE A 182 21.75 7.55 4.20
N ASP A 183 21.53 8.84 3.95
CA ASP A 183 22.61 9.82 3.74
C ASP A 183 23.54 9.90 4.98
N GLN A 184 22.99 9.77 6.19
CA GLN A 184 23.76 9.66 7.44
C GLN A 184 24.59 8.37 7.50
N LEU A 185 24.00 7.21 7.16
CA LEU A 185 24.71 5.94 7.14
C LEU A 185 25.82 5.90 6.09
N GLU A 186 25.60 6.47 4.90
CA GLU A 186 26.64 6.65 3.88
C GLU A 186 27.76 7.57 4.35
N GLY A 187 27.42 8.63 5.11
CA GLY A 187 28.39 9.50 5.78
C GLY A 187 29.27 8.76 6.78
N PHE A 188 28.68 7.96 7.68
CA PHE A 188 29.42 7.13 8.63
C PHE A 188 30.27 6.08 7.92
N GLN A 189 29.73 5.39 6.91
CA GLN A 189 30.48 4.41 6.12
C GLN A 189 31.69 5.05 5.43
N THR A 190 31.52 6.25 4.86
CA THR A 190 32.62 7.01 4.24
C THR A 190 33.69 7.38 5.26
N GLN A 191 33.30 7.78 6.48
CA GLN A 191 34.23 8.09 7.56
C GLN A 191 35.01 6.84 8.04
N GLU A 192 34.34 5.71 8.25
CA GLU A 192 34.99 4.46 8.64
C GLU A 192 35.90 3.92 7.54
N MET A 193 35.48 3.97 6.28
CA MET A 193 36.32 3.61 5.14
C MET A 193 37.58 4.49 5.05
N ALA A 194 37.49 5.79 5.38
CA ALA A 194 38.65 6.67 5.45
C ALA A 194 39.60 6.30 6.61
N LYS A 195 39.06 5.98 7.80
CA LYS A 195 39.84 5.50 8.95
C LYS A 195 40.57 4.18 8.63
N ILE A 196 39.85 3.20 8.09
CA ILE A 196 40.41 1.90 7.69
C ILE A 196 41.51 2.09 6.63
N LYS A 197 41.27 2.93 5.62
CA LYS A 197 42.27 3.24 4.59
C LYS A 197 43.53 3.90 5.15
N HIS A 198 43.39 4.80 6.12
CA HIS A 198 44.54 5.42 6.79
C HIS A 198 45.31 4.40 7.64
N LEU A 199 44.61 3.58 8.44
CA LEU A 199 45.23 2.55 9.27
C LEU A 199 45.95 1.49 8.42
N LEU A 200 45.35 1.08 7.29
CA LEU A 200 45.97 0.17 6.34
C LEU A 200 47.27 0.76 5.76
N LEU A 201 47.24 2.02 5.31
CA LEU A 201 48.42 2.70 4.77
C LEU A 201 49.55 2.80 5.81
N VAL A 202 49.22 3.09 7.08
CA VAL A 202 50.20 3.09 8.19
C VAL A 202 50.78 1.69 8.41
N LYS A 203 49.96 0.63 8.31
CA LYS A 203 50.44 -0.76 8.45
C LYS A 203 51.25 -1.24 7.24
N GLU A 204 50.94 -0.81 6.03
CA GLU A 204 51.77 -1.04 4.85
C GLU A 204 53.15 -0.38 5.01
N GLN A 205 53.19 0.85 5.51
CA GLN A 205 54.44 1.57 5.82
C GLN A 205 55.25 0.87 6.93
N GLU A 206 54.63 0.48 8.05
CA GLU A 206 55.31 -0.29 9.11
C GLU A 206 55.89 -1.63 8.60
N VAL A 207 55.21 -2.29 7.66
CA VAL A 207 55.67 -3.55 7.07
C VAL A 207 56.84 -3.32 6.12
N ALA A 208 56.81 -2.24 5.33
CA ALA A 208 57.94 -1.85 4.48
C ALA A 208 59.20 -1.54 5.31
N GLU A 209 59.06 -0.73 6.37
CA GLU A 209 60.18 -0.40 7.27
C GLU A 209 60.77 -1.64 7.96
N LYS A 210 59.91 -2.57 8.41
CA LYS A 210 60.37 -3.86 8.97
C LYS A 210 61.04 -4.74 7.93
N ALA A 211 60.60 -4.73 6.68
CA ALA A 211 61.23 -5.49 5.60
C ALA A 211 62.63 -4.94 5.26
N ASP A 212 62.79 -3.61 5.22
CA ASP A 212 64.09 -2.97 5.02
C ASP A 212 65.04 -3.22 6.20
N ALA A 213 64.57 -3.12 7.45
CA ALA A 213 65.37 -3.45 8.64
C ALA A 213 65.77 -4.95 8.67
N LEU A 214 64.89 -5.85 8.23
CA LEU A 214 65.20 -7.28 8.09
C LEU A 214 66.24 -7.52 6.99
N LYS A 215 66.18 -6.79 5.88
CA LYS A 215 67.16 -6.84 4.80
C LYS A 215 68.53 -6.32 5.25
N GLU A 216 68.57 -5.22 6.00
CA GLU A 216 69.81 -4.69 6.58
C GLU A 216 70.44 -5.68 7.55
N THR A 217 69.70 -6.15 8.55
CA THR A 217 70.19 -7.15 9.51
C THR A 217 70.63 -8.45 8.84
N SER A 218 69.92 -8.92 7.81
CA SER A 218 70.32 -10.08 7.00
C SER A 218 71.67 -9.86 6.29
N SER A 219 71.90 -8.66 5.74
CA SER A 219 73.19 -8.29 5.12
C SER A 219 74.33 -8.16 6.13
N GLN A 220 74.06 -7.66 7.34
CA GLN A 220 75.02 -7.61 8.44
C GLN A 220 75.40 -9.04 8.88
N VAL A 221 74.40 -9.93 9.00
CA VAL A 221 74.61 -11.37 9.30
C VAL A 221 75.46 -12.04 8.22
N GLU A 222 75.21 -11.77 6.93
CA GLU A 222 76.03 -12.36 5.86
C GLU A 222 77.46 -11.81 5.86
N SER A 223 77.66 -10.53 6.17
CA SER A 223 78.98 -9.94 6.40
C SER A 223 79.73 -10.63 7.56
N MET A 224 79.05 -10.85 8.70
CA MET A 224 79.63 -11.59 9.83
C MET A 224 79.95 -13.05 9.48
N LYS A 225 79.13 -13.74 8.68
CA LYS A 225 79.45 -15.10 8.19
C LYS A 225 80.70 -15.10 7.31
N MET A 226 80.84 -14.13 6.41
CA MET A 226 82.06 -13.99 5.59
C MET A 226 83.30 -13.76 6.46
N GLU A 227 83.19 -12.94 7.50
CA GLU A 227 84.28 -12.72 8.45
C GLU A 227 84.61 -13.99 9.26
N ILE A 228 83.61 -14.69 9.79
CA ILE A 228 83.81 -15.98 10.50
C ILE A 228 84.48 -17.01 9.58
N ASN A 229 84.08 -17.09 8.31
CA ASN A 229 84.71 -17.97 7.32
C ASN A 229 86.15 -17.55 6.98
N ARG A 230 86.49 -16.26 7.10
CA ARG A 230 87.87 -15.76 6.95
C ARG A 230 88.71 -16.13 8.18
N LEU A 231 88.20 -15.88 9.38
CA LEU A 231 88.87 -16.21 10.64
C LEU A 231 89.14 -17.71 10.76
N ARG A 232 88.17 -18.58 10.39
CA ARG A 232 88.36 -20.03 10.38
C ARG A 232 89.54 -20.47 9.51
N ARG A 233 89.76 -19.84 8.35
CA ARG A 233 90.94 -20.15 7.51
C ARG A 233 92.25 -19.78 8.20
N TYR A 234 92.28 -18.65 8.91
CA TYR A 234 93.45 -18.28 9.72
C TYR A 234 93.65 -19.23 10.91
N GLU A 235 92.58 -19.74 11.54
CA GLU A 235 92.67 -20.78 12.56
C GLU A 235 93.23 -22.09 12.00
N GLU A 236 92.80 -22.51 10.80
CA GLU A 236 93.34 -23.67 10.07
C GLU A 236 94.83 -23.47 9.69
N GLU A 237 95.20 -22.28 9.18
CA GLU A 237 96.59 -21.92 8.88
C GLU A 237 97.48 -21.92 10.14
N LEU A 238 96.99 -21.36 11.25
CA LEU A 238 97.68 -21.37 12.54
C LEU A 238 97.84 -22.79 13.10
N ALA A 239 96.82 -23.65 12.96
CA ALA A 239 96.90 -25.05 13.36
C ALA A 239 97.96 -25.81 12.54
N ASN A 240 97.98 -25.63 11.22
CA ASN A 240 98.99 -26.23 10.34
C ASN A 240 100.41 -25.73 10.67
N LEU A 241 100.58 -24.43 10.95
CA LEU A 241 101.86 -23.87 11.40
C LEU A 241 102.27 -24.42 12.78
N GLN A 242 101.33 -24.61 13.70
CA GLN A 242 101.59 -25.18 15.02
C GLN A 242 101.97 -26.67 14.92
N GLU A 243 101.38 -27.43 13.99
CA GLU A 243 101.79 -28.80 13.69
C GLU A 243 103.21 -28.82 13.11
N LEU A 244 103.50 -28.01 12.08
CA LEU A 244 104.83 -27.91 11.48
C LEU A 244 105.91 -27.52 12.49
N VAL A 245 105.68 -26.48 13.29
CA VAL A 245 106.59 -26.09 14.40
C VAL A 245 106.70 -27.21 15.44
N GLY A 246 105.64 -27.99 15.66
CA GLY A 246 105.66 -29.19 16.49
C GLY A 246 106.52 -30.31 15.90
N GLU A 247 106.53 -30.50 14.59
CA GLU A 247 107.39 -31.45 13.87
C GLU A 247 108.86 -30.99 13.84
N GLU A 248 109.12 -29.72 13.54
CA GLU A 248 110.46 -29.14 13.63
C GLU A 248 111.02 -29.25 15.05
N ASN A 249 110.21 -28.97 16.09
CA ASN A 249 110.63 -29.20 17.47
C ASN A 249 110.89 -30.68 17.79
N LYS A 250 110.17 -31.64 17.17
CA LYS A 250 110.48 -33.08 17.31
C LYS A 250 111.80 -33.44 16.62
N ASP A 251 112.06 -32.93 15.41
CA ASP A 251 113.34 -33.15 14.70
C ASP A 251 114.50 -32.52 15.47
N VAL A 252 114.39 -31.24 15.86
CA VAL A 252 115.38 -30.55 16.69
C VAL A 252 115.60 -31.30 18.00
N LYS A 253 114.55 -31.82 18.65
CA LYS A 253 114.69 -32.64 19.86
C LYS A 253 115.36 -33.99 19.59
N SER A 254 115.08 -34.65 18.46
CA SER A 254 115.77 -35.89 18.07
C SER A 254 117.25 -35.64 17.78
N ARG A 255 117.57 -34.56 17.06
CA ARG A 255 118.93 -34.11 16.77
C ARG A 255 119.67 -33.67 18.03
N LEU A 256 118.99 -33.01 18.98
CA LEU A 256 119.52 -32.75 20.31
C LEU A 256 119.79 -34.06 21.06
N LEU A 257 118.92 -35.06 21.02
CA LEU A 257 119.16 -36.37 21.64
C LEU A 257 120.30 -37.16 20.95
N ASP A 258 120.49 -37.01 19.64
CA ASP A 258 121.64 -37.58 18.91
C ASP A 258 122.95 -36.83 19.25
N ILE A 259 122.90 -35.51 19.36
CA ILE A 259 124.03 -34.68 19.80
C ILE A 259 124.33 -34.96 21.27
N GLU A 260 123.35 -35.12 22.15
CA GLU A 260 123.51 -35.52 23.55
C GLU A 260 124.09 -36.94 23.67
N ARG A 261 123.77 -37.87 22.77
CA ARG A 261 124.43 -39.19 22.75
C ARG A 261 125.88 -39.11 22.30
N LYS A 262 126.20 -38.28 21.30
CA LYS A 262 127.58 -38.02 20.87
C LYS A 262 128.37 -37.23 21.92
N LEU A 263 127.73 -36.26 22.56
CA LEU A 263 128.25 -35.48 23.66
C LEU A 263 128.49 -36.40 24.84
N LYS A 264 127.55 -37.25 25.27
CA LYS A 264 127.76 -38.25 26.32
C LYS A 264 128.90 -39.22 26.03
N SER A 265 129.11 -39.61 24.77
CA SER A 265 130.27 -40.41 24.37
C SER A 265 131.59 -39.64 24.56
N SER A 266 131.60 -38.34 24.28
CA SER A 266 132.75 -37.45 24.51
C SER A 266 132.89 -37.02 25.98
N GLU A 267 131.78 -36.93 26.72
CA GLU A 267 131.73 -36.70 28.17
C GLU A 267 132.15 -37.94 28.93
N THR A 268 132.01 -39.17 28.43
CA THR A 268 132.66 -40.33 29.06
C THR A 268 134.19 -40.30 28.91
N GLU A 269 134.72 -39.59 27.91
CA GLU A 269 136.14 -39.26 27.79
C GLU A 269 136.54 -38.06 28.67
N CYS A 270 135.72 -37.02 28.72
CA CYS A 270 135.96 -35.82 29.53
C CYS A 270 135.58 -35.96 31.03
N ALA A 271 134.78 -36.96 31.44
CA ALA A 271 134.37 -37.19 32.83
C ALA A 271 135.50 -37.80 33.66
N HIS A 272 136.54 -38.34 33.04
CA HIS A 272 137.82 -38.57 33.72
C HIS A 272 138.56 -37.27 34.08
N LEU A 273 138.13 -36.11 33.56
CA LEU A 273 138.72 -34.79 33.81
C LEU A 273 137.73 -33.76 34.42
N HIS A 274 136.41 -34.01 34.37
CA HIS A 274 135.36 -33.05 34.78
C HIS A 274 134.56 -33.48 36.04
N VAL A 275 135.11 -34.37 36.87
CA VAL A 275 134.66 -34.54 38.28
C VAL A 275 135.20 -33.42 39.19
N ALA A 276 136.11 -32.58 38.67
CA ALA A 276 136.85 -31.56 39.43
C ALA A 276 136.34 -30.12 39.26
N LEU A 277 135.27 -29.88 38.48
CA LEU A 277 134.77 -28.53 38.21
C LEU A 277 133.23 -28.48 38.34
N GLU A 278 132.77 -27.77 39.37
CA GLU A 278 131.42 -27.26 39.65
C GLU A 278 130.18 -28.17 39.42
N GLY A 279 129.37 -28.49 40.42
CA GLY A 279 129.36 -28.07 41.83
C GLY A 279 128.56 -26.79 42.12
N GLU A 280 128.66 -25.75 41.28
CA GLU A 280 128.06 -24.41 41.51
C GLU A 280 127.47 -23.83 40.21
N LYS A 281 126.12 -23.83 40.06
CA LYS A 281 125.30 -22.81 39.32
C LYS A 281 123.81 -23.12 39.05
N SER A 282 123.18 -24.18 39.57
CA SER A 282 121.81 -24.58 39.16
C SER A 282 120.66 -24.23 40.12
N GLY A 283 120.86 -23.41 41.17
CA GLY A 283 119.83 -23.15 42.20
C GLY A 283 118.86 -21.99 41.97
N ASN A 284 119.19 -21.01 41.12
CA ASN A 284 118.55 -19.67 41.20
C ASN A 284 117.49 -19.35 40.11
N ALA A 285 117.18 -20.29 39.21
CA ALA A 285 116.24 -20.06 38.11
C ALA A 285 114.77 -20.34 38.48
N THR A 286 114.52 -21.27 39.42
CA THR A 286 113.20 -21.89 39.62
C THR A 286 112.19 -21.01 40.35
N LEU A 287 112.66 -20.07 41.18
CA LEU A 287 111.80 -19.17 41.99
C LEU A 287 111.16 -18.03 41.18
N HIS A 288 111.76 -17.61 40.06
CA HIS A 288 111.25 -16.49 39.26
C HIS A 288 110.03 -16.87 38.39
N LEU A 289 109.92 -18.13 37.95
CA LEU A 289 108.81 -18.62 37.15
C LEU A 289 107.48 -18.71 37.93
N GLU A 290 107.53 -19.16 39.18
CA GLU A 290 106.31 -19.37 39.97
C GLU A 290 105.66 -18.05 40.41
N VAL A 291 106.46 -16.98 40.61
CA VAL A 291 105.96 -15.63 40.92
C VAL A 291 105.24 -14.99 39.71
N ALA A 292 105.62 -15.34 38.48
CA ALA A 292 104.91 -14.88 37.28
C ALA A 292 103.50 -15.54 37.18
N ARG A 293 103.43 -16.87 37.34
CA ARG A 293 102.20 -17.66 37.25
C ARG A 293 101.10 -17.21 38.21
N LEU A 294 101.47 -16.85 39.44
CA LEU A 294 100.53 -16.39 40.46
C LEU A 294 99.96 -14.98 40.20
N ARG A 295 100.67 -14.13 39.44
CA ARG A 295 100.18 -12.79 39.06
C ARG A 295 99.12 -12.87 37.97
N GLU A 296 99.36 -13.71 36.96
CA GLU A 296 98.42 -13.93 35.85
C GLU A 296 97.07 -14.49 36.35
N SER A 297 97.11 -15.45 37.27
CA SER A 297 95.89 -16.01 37.90
C SER A 297 95.10 -14.98 38.71
N LEU A 298 95.76 -13.98 39.31
CA LEU A 298 95.09 -12.92 40.08
C LEU A 298 94.40 -11.90 39.17
N GLU A 299 95.01 -11.60 38.02
CA GLU A 299 94.44 -10.68 37.01
C GLU A 299 93.23 -11.30 36.30
N ALA A 300 93.30 -12.61 36.00
CA ALA A 300 92.17 -13.38 35.46
C ALA A 300 90.93 -13.35 36.39
N GLU A 301 91.10 -13.56 37.70
CA GLU A 301 89.95 -13.57 38.61
C GLU A 301 89.39 -12.16 38.87
N ARG A 302 90.22 -11.10 38.78
CA ARG A 302 89.75 -9.70 38.80
C ARG A 302 88.85 -9.37 37.61
N THR A 303 89.26 -9.74 36.39
CA THR A 303 88.45 -9.51 35.18
C THR A 303 87.15 -10.32 35.20
N ARG A 304 87.18 -11.54 35.74
CA ARG A 304 85.98 -12.35 35.97
C ARG A 304 84.98 -11.69 36.92
N CYS A 305 85.46 -11.14 38.05
CA CYS A 305 84.64 -10.40 39.00
C CYS A 305 84.02 -9.13 38.38
N ALA A 306 84.77 -8.40 37.55
CA ALA A 306 84.24 -7.22 36.84
C ALA A 306 83.10 -7.60 35.87
N ASN A 307 83.28 -8.66 35.07
CA ASN A 307 82.27 -9.13 34.12
C ASN A 307 80.99 -9.63 34.80
N LEU A 308 81.11 -10.26 35.97
CA LEU A 308 79.97 -10.66 36.80
C LEU A 308 79.18 -9.44 37.32
N SER A 309 79.86 -8.35 37.72
CA SER A 309 79.19 -7.11 38.14
C SER A 309 78.39 -6.47 37.00
N ILE A 310 78.98 -6.35 35.82
CA ILE A 310 78.32 -5.78 34.63
C ILE A 310 77.07 -6.59 34.25
N SER A 311 77.16 -7.92 34.33
CA SER A 311 76.02 -8.81 34.06
C SER A 311 74.89 -8.64 35.09
N LEU A 312 75.23 -8.49 36.37
CA LEU A 312 74.26 -8.26 37.45
C LEU A 312 73.50 -6.94 37.26
N ASP A 313 74.20 -5.86 36.90
CA ASP A 313 73.57 -4.55 36.71
C ASP A 313 72.73 -4.49 35.42
N ARG A 314 73.09 -5.26 34.39
CA ARG A 314 72.25 -5.47 33.21
C ARG A 314 70.93 -6.18 33.56
N GLU A 315 70.99 -7.30 34.27
CA GLU A 315 69.80 -8.05 34.71
C GLU A 315 68.87 -7.21 35.60
N ARG A 316 69.43 -6.29 36.40
CA ARG A 316 68.63 -5.31 37.16
C ARG A 316 67.87 -4.33 36.26
N GLY A 317 68.52 -3.78 35.23
CA GLY A 317 67.86 -2.93 34.25
C GLY A 317 66.77 -3.65 33.45
N GLU A 318 67.00 -4.91 33.07
CA GLU A 318 66.01 -5.76 32.38
C GLU A 318 64.82 -6.11 33.31
N LYS A 319 65.08 -6.32 34.61
CA LYS A 319 64.01 -6.43 35.62
C LYS A 319 63.19 -5.15 35.76
N ASP A 320 63.80 -3.99 35.88
CA ASP A 320 63.06 -2.73 36.11
C ASP A 320 62.23 -2.33 34.88
N THR A 321 62.74 -2.56 33.67
CA THR A 321 61.99 -2.34 32.42
C THR A 321 60.83 -3.33 32.24
N THR A 322 61.00 -4.61 32.61
CA THR A 322 59.88 -5.59 32.59
C THR A 322 58.82 -5.27 33.65
N LEU A 323 59.21 -4.73 34.80
CA LEU A 323 58.30 -4.30 35.87
C LEU A 323 57.47 -3.07 35.45
N LEU A 324 58.09 -2.08 34.80
CA LEU A 324 57.37 -0.94 34.19
C LEU A 324 56.38 -1.39 33.12
N ARG A 325 56.79 -2.30 32.22
CA ARG A 325 55.89 -2.86 31.19
C ARG A 325 54.74 -3.65 31.79
N ASN A 326 54.96 -4.35 32.92
CA ASN A 326 53.88 -5.05 33.63
C ASN A 326 52.88 -4.07 34.24
N ALA A 327 53.34 -2.95 34.81
CA ALA A 327 52.47 -1.90 35.33
C ALA A 327 51.63 -1.24 34.22
N GLU A 328 52.23 -0.94 33.07
CA GLU A 328 51.54 -0.39 31.89
C GLU A 328 50.47 -1.36 31.35
N VAL A 329 50.79 -2.65 31.20
CA VAL A 329 49.82 -3.67 30.77
C VAL A 329 48.68 -3.82 31.78
N ASN A 330 48.96 -3.81 33.09
CA ASN A 330 47.91 -3.85 34.11
C ASN A 330 46.99 -2.63 34.04
N GLN A 331 47.53 -1.43 33.76
CA GLN A 331 46.73 -0.22 33.58
C GLN A 331 45.84 -0.31 32.33
N GLN A 332 46.36 -0.81 31.20
CA GLN A 332 45.58 -1.04 29.98
C GLN A 332 44.47 -2.08 30.20
N VAL A 333 44.74 -3.16 30.94
CA VAL A 333 43.73 -4.18 31.31
C VAL A 333 42.62 -3.59 32.18
N GLU A 334 42.94 -2.70 33.13
CA GLU A 334 41.92 -2.11 34.00
C GLU A 334 41.06 -1.06 33.27
N LEU A 335 41.63 -0.33 32.30
CA LEU A 335 40.86 0.52 31.38
C LEU A 335 39.92 -0.31 30.51
N ALA A 336 40.40 -1.38 29.87
CA ALA A 336 39.57 -2.27 29.05
C ALA A 336 38.45 -2.95 29.87
N ARG A 337 38.69 -3.23 31.17
CA ARG A 337 37.64 -3.70 32.10
C ARG A 337 36.63 -2.62 32.47
N GLN A 338 36.99 -1.35 32.45
CA GLN A 338 36.04 -0.27 32.63
C GLN A 338 35.17 -0.11 31.37
N GLU A 339 35.78 -0.04 30.19
CA GLU A 339 35.07 0.02 28.90
C GLU A 339 34.10 -1.16 28.73
N LEU A 340 34.52 -2.39 29.09
CA LEU A 340 33.65 -3.56 29.05
C LEU A 340 32.43 -3.42 29.98
N ARG A 341 32.59 -2.89 31.20
CA ARG A 341 31.47 -2.66 32.13
C ARG A 341 30.51 -1.57 31.63
N GLU A 342 31.04 -0.53 31.01
CA GLU A 342 30.23 0.53 30.39
C GLU A 342 29.42 -0.03 29.21
N GLN A 343 30.02 -0.88 28.35
CA GLN A 343 29.29 -1.58 27.30
C GLN A 343 28.30 -2.62 27.82
N GLU A 344 28.61 -3.38 28.88
CA GLU A 344 27.67 -4.30 29.52
C GLU A 344 26.43 -3.55 30.04
N GLN A 345 26.62 -2.37 30.64
CA GLN A 345 25.52 -1.52 31.10
C GLN A 345 24.70 -0.96 29.93
N GLU A 346 25.34 -0.45 28.88
CA GLU A 346 24.64 -0.01 27.66
C GLU A 346 23.84 -1.16 27.02
N THR A 347 24.41 -2.36 26.99
CA THR A 347 23.74 -3.56 26.46
C THR A 347 22.53 -3.94 27.31
N LEU A 348 22.60 -3.83 28.65
CA LEU A 348 21.47 -4.01 29.56
C LEU A 348 20.37 -2.95 29.37
N GLU A 349 20.74 -1.69 29.17
CA GLU A 349 19.80 -0.59 28.91
C GLU A 349 19.11 -0.73 27.54
N LEU A 350 19.86 -1.14 26.52
CA LEU A 350 19.32 -1.46 25.20
C LEU A 350 18.41 -2.69 25.25
N HIS A 351 18.80 -3.77 25.95
CA HIS A 351 17.97 -4.96 26.12
C HIS A 351 16.66 -4.63 26.87
N SER A 352 16.72 -3.80 27.91
CA SER A 352 15.54 -3.29 28.62
C SER A 352 14.59 -2.54 27.69
N LYS A 353 15.10 -1.59 26.89
CA LYS A 353 14.32 -0.88 25.86
C LYS A 353 13.72 -1.84 24.81
N LEU A 354 14.47 -2.86 24.41
CA LEU A 354 14.02 -3.89 23.47
C LEU A 354 12.82 -4.66 24.03
N THR A 355 12.91 -5.17 25.26
CA THR A 355 11.78 -5.84 25.93
C THR A 355 10.57 -4.92 26.15
N GLU A 356 10.76 -3.62 26.37
CA GLU A 356 9.66 -2.66 26.47
C GLU A 356 8.97 -2.41 25.11
N LEU A 357 9.76 -2.36 24.02
CA LEU A 357 9.24 -2.25 22.65
C LEU A 357 8.53 -3.53 22.20
N GLU A 358 9.08 -4.71 22.49
CA GLU A 358 8.44 -6.01 22.27
C GLU A 358 7.09 -6.08 23.00
N LYS A 359 7.04 -5.65 24.27
CA LYS A 359 5.79 -5.59 25.02
C LYS A 359 4.76 -4.69 24.31
N LYS A 360 5.14 -3.48 23.91
CA LYS A 360 4.28 -2.55 23.17
C LYS A 360 3.81 -3.12 21.82
N LEU A 361 4.67 -3.87 21.13
CA LEU A 361 4.31 -4.57 19.89
C LEU A 361 3.24 -5.63 20.17
N THR A 362 3.42 -6.50 21.18
CA THR A 362 2.40 -7.52 21.53
C THR A 362 1.07 -6.92 22.01
N GLU A 363 1.08 -5.73 22.62
CA GLU A 363 -0.13 -4.99 22.96
C GLU A 363 -0.83 -4.45 21.70
N LYS A 364 -0.06 -3.94 20.72
CA LYS A 364 -0.60 -3.50 19.43
C LYS A 364 -1.12 -4.65 18.57
N ASP A 365 -0.46 -5.80 18.56
CA ASP A 365 -0.95 -7.00 17.86
C ASP A 365 -2.29 -7.48 18.43
N LYS A 366 -2.45 -7.47 19.77
CA LYS A 366 -3.74 -7.75 20.43
C LYS A 366 -4.82 -6.73 20.07
N GLU A 367 -4.44 -5.46 19.92
CA GLU A 367 -5.34 -4.39 19.49
C GLU A 367 -5.78 -4.57 18.03
N ILE A 368 -4.86 -4.99 17.15
CA ILE A 368 -5.12 -5.34 15.74
C ILE A 368 -6.02 -6.57 15.63
N GLU A 369 -5.78 -7.65 16.39
CA GLU A 369 -6.67 -8.82 16.39
C GLU A 369 -8.08 -8.49 16.89
N LYS A 370 -8.20 -7.62 17.89
CA LYS A 370 -9.51 -7.10 18.34
C LYS A 370 -10.21 -6.28 17.25
N MET A 371 -9.47 -5.45 16.51
CA MET A 371 -9.99 -4.71 15.34
C MET A 371 -10.44 -5.64 14.21
N LYS A 372 -9.66 -6.70 13.90
CA LYS A 372 -10.02 -7.72 12.91
C LYS A 372 -11.32 -8.44 13.29
N LEU A 373 -11.43 -8.92 14.53
CA LEU A 373 -12.62 -9.62 15.01
C LEU A 373 -13.88 -8.74 14.93
N ASN A 374 -13.75 -7.46 15.28
CA ASN A 374 -14.83 -6.48 15.10
C ASN A 374 -15.18 -6.27 13.63
N SER A 375 -14.19 -6.20 12.74
CA SER A 375 -14.39 -6.05 11.29
C SER A 375 -15.08 -7.28 10.67
N GLU A 376 -14.69 -8.50 11.06
CA GLU A 376 -15.37 -9.75 10.68
C GLU A 376 -16.82 -9.78 11.19
N THR A 377 -17.06 -9.30 12.41
CA THR A 377 -18.41 -9.25 13.00
C THR A 377 -19.30 -8.26 12.24
N LEU A 378 -18.79 -7.06 11.91
CA LEU A 378 -19.49 -6.10 11.04
C LEU A 378 -19.71 -6.67 9.63
N SER A 379 -18.73 -7.38 9.07
CA SER A 379 -18.84 -8.00 7.74
C SER A 379 -19.96 -9.05 7.70
N LYS A 380 -20.10 -9.88 8.75
CA LYS A 380 -21.23 -10.81 8.90
C LYS A 380 -22.57 -10.08 9.01
N GLN A 381 -22.65 -9.01 9.80
CA GLN A 381 -23.88 -8.20 9.92
C GLN A 381 -24.26 -7.56 8.57
N VAL A 382 -23.29 -7.10 7.77
CA VAL A 382 -23.54 -6.58 6.42
C VAL A 382 -24.03 -7.69 5.48
N GLN A 383 -23.46 -8.90 5.55
CA GLN A 383 -23.96 -10.05 4.76
C GLN A 383 -25.39 -10.47 5.16
N GLU A 384 -25.73 -10.49 6.45
CA GLU A 384 -27.08 -10.78 6.91
C GLU A 384 -28.08 -9.70 6.43
N LEU A 385 -27.72 -8.42 6.53
CA LEU A 385 -28.56 -7.33 6.02
C LEU A 385 -28.72 -7.39 4.49
N GLN A 386 -27.66 -7.71 3.73
CA GLN A 386 -27.75 -7.94 2.28
C GLN A 386 -28.64 -9.13 1.93
N ALA A 387 -28.59 -10.22 2.71
CA ALA A 387 -29.47 -11.38 2.49
C ALA A 387 -30.95 -11.03 2.77
N VAL A 388 -31.22 -10.24 3.81
CA VAL A 388 -32.57 -9.72 4.10
C VAL A 388 -33.05 -8.80 2.98
N GLU A 389 -32.22 -7.88 2.48
CA GLU A 389 -32.59 -6.98 1.39
C GLU A 389 -32.84 -7.75 0.08
N HIS A 390 -32.01 -8.75 -0.25
CA HIS A 390 -32.26 -9.64 -1.39
C HIS A 390 -33.56 -10.45 -1.25
N SER A 391 -33.87 -10.96 -0.05
CA SER A 391 -35.15 -11.65 0.21
C SER A 391 -36.35 -10.71 0.04
N LYS A 392 -36.20 -9.45 0.46
CA LYS A 392 -37.23 -8.42 0.37
C LYS A 392 -37.46 -7.99 -1.08
N GLN A 393 -36.38 -7.82 -1.86
CA GLN A 393 -36.45 -7.55 -3.29
C GLN A 393 -37.08 -8.72 -4.06
N ALA A 394 -36.74 -9.97 -3.73
CA ALA A 394 -37.37 -11.15 -4.32
C ALA A 394 -38.88 -11.20 -4.02
N SER A 395 -39.30 -10.85 -2.80
CA SER A 395 -40.72 -10.73 -2.44
C SER A 395 -41.42 -9.60 -3.20
N ALA A 396 -40.77 -8.45 -3.37
CA ALA A 396 -41.34 -7.31 -4.12
C ALA A 396 -41.53 -7.64 -5.61
N ASN A 397 -40.54 -8.28 -6.24
CA ASN A 397 -40.63 -8.73 -7.62
C ASN A 397 -41.77 -9.75 -7.83
N LEU A 398 -41.98 -10.67 -6.88
CA LEU A 398 -43.09 -11.61 -6.91
C LEU A 398 -44.46 -10.93 -6.72
N GLU A 399 -44.53 -9.91 -5.85
CA GLU A 399 -45.74 -9.10 -5.66
C GLU A 399 -46.09 -8.31 -6.93
N GLU A 400 -45.08 -7.82 -7.66
CA GLU A 400 -45.25 -7.16 -8.96
C GLU A 400 -45.69 -8.14 -10.07
N GLU A 401 -45.11 -9.33 -10.15
CA GLU A 401 -45.59 -10.39 -11.05
C GLU A 401 -47.07 -10.74 -10.77
N LEU A 402 -47.46 -10.85 -9.49
CA LEU A 402 -48.84 -11.12 -9.09
C LEU A 402 -49.78 -9.97 -9.45
N ARG A 403 -49.38 -8.70 -9.26
CA ARG A 403 -50.16 -7.53 -9.71
C ARG A 403 -50.35 -7.52 -11.23
N ASN A 404 -49.30 -7.80 -11.99
CA ASN A 404 -49.38 -7.90 -13.45
C ASN A 404 -50.29 -9.06 -13.88
N LYS A 405 -50.28 -10.19 -13.17
CA LYS A 405 -51.19 -11.31 -13.42
C LYS A 405 -52.65 -10.99 -13.10
N ILE A 406 -52.91 -10.19 -12.06
CA ILE A 406 -54.24 -9.71 -11.72
C ILE A 406 -54.75 -8.77 -12.82
N LEU A 407 -53.95 -7.79 -13.26
CA LEU A 407 -54.30 -6.89 -14.36
C LEU A 407 -54.63 -7.64 -15.66
N GLU A 408 -53.80 -8.62 -16.04
CA GLU A 408 -54.02 -9.46 -17.23
C GLU A 408 -55.31 -10.28 -17.12
N LEU A 409 -55.64 -10.81 -15.93
CA LEU A 409 -56.89 -11.52 -15.68
C LEU A 409 -58.10 -10.57 -15.68
N GLU A 410 -57.99 -9.37 -15.12
CA GLU A 410 -59.02 -8.34 -15.15
C GLU A 410 -59.33 -7.89 -16.59
N GLU A 411 -58.30 -7.69 -17.42
CA GLU A 411 -58.46 -7.36 -18.84
C GLU A 411 -59.15 -8.50 -19.62
N GLN A 412 -58.76 -9.75 -19.39
CA GLN A 412 -59.45 -10.91 -19.96
C GLN A 412 -60.91 -11.02 -19.48
N LEU A 413 -61.22 -10.62 -18.24
CA LEU A 413 -62.57 -10.61 -17.70
C LEU A 413 -63.41 -9.49 -18.31
N VAL A 414 -62.82 -8.31 -18.54
CA VAL A 414 -63.42 -7.19 -19.28
C VAL A 414 -63.72 -7.60 -20.73
N ASP A 415 -62.78 -8.24 -21.42
CA ASP A 415 -62.98 -8.66 -22.81
C ASP A 415 -63.97 -9.82 -22.94
N LYS A 416 -63.97 -10.79 -22.03
CA LYS A 416 -65.04 -11.79 -21.96
C LYS A 416 -66.39 -11.16 -21.64
N ASN A 417 -66.47 -10.14 -20.80
CA ASN A 417 -67.71 -9.38 -20.59
C ASN A 417 -68.17 -8.59 -21.83
N LYS A 418 -67.26 -7.98 -22.60
CA LYS A 418 -67.57 -7.38 -23.91
C LYS A 418 -68.12 -8.45 -24.86
N ASN A 419 -67.49 -9.62 -24.93
CA ASN A 419 -67.89 -10.72 -25.79
C ASN A 419 -69.26 -11.30 -25.36
N ILE A 420 -69.52 -11.43 -24.07
CA ILE A 420 -70.84 -11.80 -23.51
C ILE A 420 -71.90 -10.76 -23.91
N ARG A 421 -71.61 -9.45 -23.83
CA ARG A 421 -72.55 -8.41 -24.30
C ARG A 421 -72.82 -8.51 -25.79
N VAL A 422 -71.80 -8.76 -26.61
CA VAL A 422 -71.96 -8.95 -28.07
C VAL A 422 -72.78 -10.21 -28.37
N LEU A 423 -72.56 -11.31 -27.65
CA LEU A 423 -73.35 -12.54 -27.79
C LEU A 423 -74.79 -12.33 -27.30
N GLN A 424 -75.01 -11.63 -26.18
CA GLN A 424 -76.35 -11.27 -25.68
C GLN A 424 -77.09 -10.34 -26.65
N GLN A 425 -76.40 -9.37 -27.25
CA GLN A 425 -76.93 -8.51 -28.30
C GLN A 425 -77.35 -9.36 -29.52
N ARG A 426 -76.47 -10.24 -30.00
CA ARG A 426 -76.72 -11.14 -31.14
C ARG A 426 -77.86 -12.12 -30.87
N LEU A 427 -77.97 -12.64 -29.65
CA LEU A 427 -79.05 -13.54 -29.22
C LEU A 427 -80.36 -12.78 -29.04
N GLY A 428 -80.33 -11.53 -28.55
CA GLY A 428 -81.47 -10.62 -28.50
C GLY A 428 -81.97 -10.22 -29.89
N ASP A 429 -81.07 -10.02 -30.85
CA ASP A 429 -81.43 -9.70 -32.23
C ASP A 429 -81.91 -10.95 -33.00
N MET A 430 -81.35 -12.14 -32.75
CA MET A 430 -81.94 -13.41 -33.19
C MET A 430 -83.35 -13.61 -32.61
N LYS A 431 -83.57 -13.30 -31.31
CA LYS A 431 -84.89 -13.36 -30.67
C LYS A 431 -85.87 -12.38 -31.32
N LYS A 432 -85.44 -11.17 -31.68
CA LYS A 432 -86.26 -10.20 -32.44
C LYS A 432 -86.55 -10.65 -33.87
N THR A 433 -85.63 -11.33 -34.53
CA THR A 433 -85.84 -11.89 -35.89
C THR A 433 -86.86 -13.03 -35.83
N LEU A 434 -86.69 -13.98 -34.91
CA LEU A 434 -87.64 -15.06 -34.65
C LEU A 434 -89.04 -14.53 -34.25
N GLN A 435 -89.11 -13.51 -33.39
CA GLN A 435 -90.37 -12.83 -33.04
C GLN A 435 -90.96 -11.98 -34.18
N ARG A 436 -90.21 -11.69 -35.25
CA ARG A 436 -90.71 -10.94 -36.42
C ARG A 436 -91.26 -11.86 -37.52
N GLU A 437 -90.83 -13.13 -37.57
CA GLU A 437 -91.45 -14.16 -38.41
C GLU A 437 -92.71 -14.79 -37.79
N LEU A 438 -92.90 -14.68 -36.47
CA LEU A 438 -94.03 -15.28 -35.74
C LEU A 438 -95.05 -14.26 -35.21
N ARG A 439 -96.18 -14.21 -35.92
CA ARG A 439 -97.50 -13.73 -35.46
C ARG A 439 -98.45 -14.94 -35.50
N LEU A 440 -99.30 -15.26 -34.53
CA LEU A 440 -99.70 -14.75 -33.20
C LEU A 440 -100.39 -15.95 -32.47
N PRO A 441 -100.80 -15.90 -31.18
CA PRO A 441 -100.51 -14.98 -30.06
C PRO A 441 -100.06 -15.73 -28.76
N ALA A 442 -100.06 -15.02 -27.63
CA ALA A 442 -99.52 -15.44 -26.31
C ALA A 442 -100.27 -16.58 -25.57
N GLN A 443 -99.56 -17.21 -24.63
CA GLN A 443 -100.12 -17.50 -23.30
C GLN A 443 -99.03 -17.50 -22.20
N ASN A 444 -99.40 -17.00 -21.02
CA ASN A 444 -98.58 -17.00 -19.80
C ASN A 444 -98.59 -18.38 -19.15
N ILE A 445 -97.55 -18.70 -18.38
CA ILE A 445 -97.69 -19.34 -17.06
C ILE A 445 -96.59 -18.78 -16.16
N ASP A 446 -96.99 -18.49 -14.93
CA ASP A 446 -96.22 -17.85 -13.88
C ASP A 446 -95.87 -18.89 -12.79
N GLY A 447 -94.92 -18.57 -11.92
CA GLY A 447 -95.00 -19.03 -10.54
C GLY A 447 -94.28 -20.33 -10.13
N THR A 448 -93.29 -20.12 -9.25
CA THR A 448 -93.16 -20.76 -7.92
C THR A 448 -92.64 -22.20 -7.76
N ASN A 449 -91.42 -22.27 -7.20
CA ASN A 449 -91.04 -22.88 -5.92
C ASN A 449 -91.20 -24.40 -5.65
N SER A 450 -90.35 -24.82 -4.70
CA SER A 450 -90.42 -26.02 -3.84
C SER A 450 -90.06 -27.36 -4.49
N THR A 451 -89.43 -28.33 -3.80
CA THR A 451 -88.70 -28.36 -2.50
C THR A 451 -88.01 -29.74 -2.39
N GLU A 452 -86.93 -29.85 -1.60
CA GLU A 452 -86.31 -31.12 -1.10
C GLU A 452 -85.71 -32.09 -2.16
N SER A 453 -84.38 -32.32 -2.13
CA SER A 453 -83.62 -33.31 -1.31
C SER A 453 -83.46 -34.66 -2.06
N ASP A 454 -82.45 -35.50 -1.83
CA ASP A 454 -81.53 -35.58 -0.68
C ASP A 454 -80.18 -36.24 -1.05
N SER A 455 -79.16 -36.06 -0.18
CA SER A 455 -77.98 -36.93 0.06
C SER A 455 -77.07 -37.33 -1.14
N PHE A 456 -75.76 -37.06 -1.13
CA PHE A 456 -74.79 -37.70 -0.22
C PHE A 456 -73.53 -36.84 0.04
N THR A 457 -73.25 -36.60 1.33
CA THR A 457 -71.95 -36.43 2.04
C THR A 457 -70.70 -35.92 1.28
N GLN A 458 -70.09 -34.76 1.58
CA GLN A 458 -69.31 -34.37 2.80
C GLN A 458 -67.84 -34.89 2.77
N ALA A 459 -66.76 -34.14 3.05
CA ALA A 459 -66.55 -32.71 3.32
C ALA A 459 -65.10 -32.24 2.97
N ALA A 460 -64.95 -30.91 2.96
CA ALA A 460 -63.75 -30.07 3.03
C ALA A 460 -62.67 -30.53 4.06
N ILE A 461 -61.41 -30.09 4.04
CA ILE A 461 -60.95 -28.70 4.34
C ILE A 461 -59.46 -28.48 3.91
N LEU A 462 -59.19 -27.32 3.30
CA LEU A 462 -57.94 -26.51 3.19
C LEU A 462 -56.60 -27.04 2.57
N THR A 463 -56.13 -26.17 1.67
CA THR A 463 -54.81 -25.87 1.05
C THR A 463 -53.64 -25.63 2.04
N PRO A 464 -52.33 -25.49 1.62
CA PRO A 464 -51.86 -25.02 0.30
C PRO A 464 -50.57 -25.59 -0.36
N SER A 465 -50.52 -25.36 -1.68
CA SER A 465 -49.37 -24.97 -2.53
C SER A 465 -48.10 -25.84 -2.75
N SER A 466 -47.79 -25.97 -4.05
CA SER A 466 -46.43 -25.95 -4.68
C SER A 466 -45.41 -27.03 -4.35
N SER A 467 -45.00 -27.82 -5.35
CA SER A 467 -43.97 -27.38 -6.31
C SER A 467 -43.72 -28.39 -7.44
N ARG A 468 -43.03 -27.95 -8.49
CA ARG A 468 -42.65 -28.76 -9.67
C ARG A 468 -41.43 -29.63 -9.36
N HIS A 469 -41.46 -30.90 -9.77
CA HIS A 469 -40.22 -31.64 -10.05
C HIS A 469 -40.38 -32.55 -11.27
N LEU A 470 -39.96 -32.04 -12.43
CA LEU A 470 -39.69 -32.81 -13.63
C LEU A 470 -38.16 -32.93 -13.73
N GLN A 471 -37.62 -34.14 -13.58
CA GLN A 471 -36.30 -34.46 -14.08
C GLN A 471 -36.34 -35.71 -14.95
N GLN A 472 -35.88 -35.52 -16.18
CA GLN A 472 -35.92 -36.45 -17.28
C GLN A 472 -34.58 -37.18 -17.37
N LYS A 473 -34.64 -38.48 -17.65
CA LYS A 473 -33.49 -39.38 -17.83
C LYS A 473 -33.22 -39.57 -19.32
N GLN A 474 -31.97 -39.86 -19.69
CA GLN A 474 -31.39 -40.15 -21.04
C GLN A 474 -30.52 -39.01 -21.61
N HIS A 475 -29.45 -39.25 -22.38
CA HIS A 475 -28.79 -40.53 -22.74
C HIS A 475 -27.26 -40.34 -22.86
N GLN A 476 -26.54 -41.46 -22.95
CA GLN A 476 -25.09 -41.54 -23.06
C GLN A 476 -24.70 -41.85 -24.52
N GLN A 477 -23.71 -41.17 -25.10
CA GLN A 477 -23.04 -41.65 -26.31
C GLN A 477 -21.64 -41.04 -26.44
N ALA A 478 -20.69 -41.88 -26.87
CA ALA A 478 -19.29 -41.50 -27.10
C ALA A 478 -18.98 -41.58 -28.60
N VAL A 479 -18.25 -40.59 -29.13
CA VAL A 479 -17.65 -40.64 -30.47
C VAL A 479 -16.23 -40.06 -30.40
N THR A 480 -15.33 -40.65 -31.19
CA THR A 480 -13.88 -40.47 -31.21
C THR A 480 -13.42 -39.10 -31.74
N ASN A 481 -12.41 -38.49 -31.11
CA ASN A 481 -11.72 -37.31 -31.62
C ASN A 481 -10.20 -37.53 -31.73
N HIS A 482 -9.72 -37.89 -32.93
CA HIS A 482 -8.28 -37.93 -33.29
C HIS A 482 -7.84 -36.77 -34.19
N ARG A 483 -8.59 -35.65 -34.19
CA ARG A 483 -8.34 -34.51 -35.09
C ARG A 483 -8.18 -33.14 -34.40
N ALA A 484 -8.15 -33.10 -33.07
CA ALA A 484 -8.04 -31.85 -32.30
C ALA A 484 -6.58 -31.46 -31.96
N ALA A 485 -5.63 -32.40 -31.99
CA ALA A 485 -4.27 -32.17 -31.48
C ALA A 485 -3.48 -31.09 -32.26
N THR A 486 -3.71 -30.94 -33.56
CA THR A 486 -2.93 -30.03 -34.42
C THR A 486 -3.29 -28.56 -34.26
N ASP A 487 -4.53 -28.24 -33.88
CA ASP A 487 -4.94 -26.85 -33.60
C ASP A 487 -4.53 -26.43 -32.17
N ASP A 488 -4.61 -27.35 -31.21
CA ASP A 488 -4.15 -27.10 -29.83
C ASP A 488 -2.64 -26.76 -29.78
N ASP A 489 -1.80 -27.43 -30.58
CA ASP A 489 -0.35 -27.17 -30.64
C ASP A 489 -0.01 -25.76 -31.17
N ASP A 490 -0.74 -25.24 -32.15
CA ASP A 490 -0.48 -23.92 -32.75
C ASP A 490 -1.01 -22.77 -31.86
N VAL A 491 -2.13 -23.02 -31.18
CA VAL A 491 -2.60 -22.19 -30.05
C VAL A 491 -1.56 -22.17 -28.93
N ASN A 492 -0.98 -23.35 -28.59
CA ASN A 492 0.08 -23.50 -27.59
C ASN A 492 1.27 -22.59 -27.90
N PHE A 493 1.79 -22.59 -29.13
CA PHE A 493 2.95 -21.76 -29.51
C PHE A 493 2.70 -20.25 -29.34
N LYS A 494 1.48 -19.79 -29.64
CA LYS A 494 1.11 -18.37 -29.52
C LYS A 494 1.05 -17.91 -28.06
N TYR A 495 0.53 -18.75 -27.17
CA TYR A 495 0.56 -18.49 -25.72
C TYR A 495 1.95 -18.70 -25.12
N LEU A 496 2.69 -19.72 -25.56
CA LEU A 496 4.03 -20.06 -25.10
C LEU A 496 5.00 -18.88 -25.26
N LYS A 497 4.98 -18.16 -26.39
CA LYS A 497 5.80 -16.95 -26.56
C LYS A 497 5.47 -15.88 -25.51
N HIS A 498 4.19 -15.66 -25.21
CA HIS A 498 3.78 -14.67 -24.20
C HIS A 498 4.12 -15.13 -22.77
N VAL A 499 3.93 -16.41 -22.45
CA VAL A 499 4.25 -16.99 -21.14
C VAL A 499 5.76 -17.03 -20.90
N LEU A 500 6.57 -17.35 -21.91
CA LEU A 500 8.04 -17.27 -21.83
C LEU A 500 8.54 -15.84 -21.66
N ILE A 501 8.04 -14.88 -22.45
CA ILE A 501 8.41 -13.47 -22.29
C ILE A 501 8.03 -13.00 -20.88
N LYS A 502 6.79 -13.26 -20.44
CA LYS A 502 6.35 -12.91 -19.10
C LYS A 502 7.23 -13.57 -18.02
N PHE A 503 7.52 -14.87 -18.13
CA PHE A 503 8.40 -15.58 -17.20
C PHE A 503 9.82 -14.98 -17.12
N LEU A 504 10.38 -14.55 -18.26
CA LEU A 504 11.71 -13.93 -18.33
C LEU A 504 11.75 -12.47 -17.87
N THR A 505 10.63 -11.74 -17.90
CA THR A 505 10.54 -10.31 -17.49
C THR A 505 9.81 -10.08 -16.16
N SER A 506 9.15 -11.10 -15.60
CA SER A 506 8.49 -11.04 -14.31
C SER A 506 9.49 -11.07 -13.16
N ARG A 507 9.08 -10.52 -12.01
CA ARG A 507 9.82 -10.67 -10.75
C ARG A 507 9.88 -12.14 -10.34
N GLU A 508 10.92 -12.51 -9.59
CA GLU A 508 11.24 -13.89 -9.23
C GLU A 508 10.03 -14.64 -8.63
N TYR A 509 9.27 -14.01 -7.73
CA TYR A 509 8.09 -14.62 -7.11
C TYR A 509 6.97 -14.93 -8.12
N GLU A 510 6.74 -14.07 -9.11
CA GLU A 510 5.77 -14.32 -10.17
C GLU A 510 6.25 -15.44 -11.11
N ALA A 511 7.54 -15.48 -11.42
CA ALA A 511 8.13 -16.55 -12.22
C ALA A 511 7.95 -17.93 -11.57
N GLN A 512 8.00 -18.03 -10.23
CA GLN A 512 7.79 -19.28 -9.48
C GLN A 512 6.38 -19.86 -9.68
N HIS A 513 5.36 -19.01 -9.72
CA HIS A 513 3.99 -19.41 -10.03
C HIS A 513 3.82 -19.80 -11.50
N LEU A 514 4.53 -19.11 -12.41
CA LEU A 514 4.52 -19.40 -13.84
C LEU A 514 5.31 -20.68 -14.21
N THR A 515 6.19 -21.20 -13.35
CA THR A 515 7.00 -22.41 -13.63
C THR A 515 6.16 -23.60 -14.07
N ARG A 516 4.99 -23.83 -13.43
CA ARG A 516 4.10 -24.95 -13.79
C ARG A 516 3.46 -24.78 -15.17
N ALA A 517 3.15 -23.54 -15.55
CA ALA A 517 2.65 -23.23 -16.89
C ALA A 517 3.74 -23.45 -17.94
N VAL A 518 4.95 -22.93 -17.72
CA VAL A 518 6.10 -23.13 -18.61
C VAL A 518 6.41 -24.61 -18.81
N ALA A 519 6.47 -25.40 -17.72
CA ALA A 519 6.72 -26.84 -17.79
C ALA A 519 5.64 -27.60 -18.58
N THR A 520 4.36 -27.22 -18.42
CA THR A 520 3.24 -27.85 -19.14
C THR A 520 3.27 -27.49 -20.64
N LEU A 521 3.52 -26.21 -20.97
CA LEU A 521 3.54 -25.70 -22.35
C LEU A 521 4.76 -26.19 -23.15
N LEU A 522 5.92 -26.34 -22.50
CA LEU A 522 7.15 -26.86 -23.11
C LEU A 522 7.32 -28.38 -22.99
N ARG A 523 6.39 -29.07 -22.32
CA ARG A 523 6.44 -30.52 -22.06
C ARG A 523 7.74 -30.96 -21.38
N PHE A 524 8.21 -30.18 -20.41
CA PHE A 524 9.37 -30.52 -19.61
C PHE A 524 9.17 -31.85 -18.88
N SER A 525 10.24 -32.62 -18.76
CA SER A 525 10.28 -33.75 -17.83
C SER A 525 10.14 -33.26 -16.37
N PRO A 526 9.68 -34.11 -15.45
CA PRO A 526 9.62 -33.77 -14.03
C PRO A 526 10.98 -33.34 -13.44
N GLU A 527 12.09 -33.80 -14.04
CA GLU A 527 13.45 -33.43 -13.65
C GLU A 527 13.85 -32.04 -14.15
N GLU A 528 13.49 -31.67 -15.38
CA GLU A 528 13.69 -30.31 -15.92
C GLU A 528 12.82 -29.27 -15.20
N GLU A 529 11.57 -29.61 -14.86
CA GLU A 529 10.73 -28.75 -14.03
C GLU A 529 11.33 -28.55 -12.64
N ARG A 530 11.81 -29.63 -11.99
CA ARG A 530 12.48 -29.56 -10.68
C ARG A 530 13.73 -28.68 -10.75
N LEU A 531 14.58 -28.87 -11.75
CA LEU A 531 15.81 -28.09 -11.91
C LEU A 531 15.53 -26.59 -12.13
N LEU A 532 14.48 -26.25 -12.89
CA LEU A 532 14.03 -24.87 -13.06
C LEU A 532 13.50 -24.25 -11.76
N ARG A 533 12.74 -25.00 -10.95
CA ARG A 533 12.26 -24.57 -9.63
C ARG A 533 13.43 -24.31 -8.67
N GLU A 534 14.34 -25.26 -8.54
CA GLU A 534 15.54 -25.16 -7.69
C GLU A 534 16.44 -24.00 -8.11
N THR A 535 16.58 -23.73 -9.42
CA THR A 535 17.39 -22.61 -9.94
C THR A 535 16.76 -21.26 -9.61
N LEU A 536 15.43 -21.17 -9.64
CA LEU A 536 14.71 -19.95 -9.29
C LEU A 536 14.75 -19.67 -7.78
N GLU A 537 14.55 -20.71 -6.97
CA GLU A 537 14.64 -20.66 -5.50
C GLU A 537 16.06 -20.34 -5.02
N TRP A 538 17.08 -20.89 -5.70
CA TRP A 538 18.48 -20.50 -5.47
C TRP A 538 18.69 -18.99 -5.70
N LYS A 539 18.16 -18.42 -6.80
CA LYS A 539 18.28 -16.97 -7.07
C LYS A 539 17.55 -16.09 -6.05
N MET A 540 16.57 -16.63 -5.31
CA MET A 540 15.88 -15.94 -4.22
C MET A 540 16.62 -16.06 -2.87
N SER A 541 17.56 -16.99 -2.73
CA SER A 541 18.20 -17.35 -1.46
C SER A 541 19.63 -16.81 -1.37
N TRP A 542 19.90 -16.01 -0.34
CA TRP A 542 21.23 -15.47 -0.07
C TRP A 542 22.28 -16.56 0.27
N PHE A 543 21.83 -17.73 0.74
CA PHE A 543 22.69 -18.81 1.25
C PHE A 543 22.53 -20.15 0.52
N GLY A 544 21.81 -20.18 -0.62
CA GLY A 544 21.61 -21.40 -1.39
C GLY A 544 22.88 -21.88 -2.11
N THR A 545 23.11 -23.19 -2.15
CA THR A 545 24.07 -23.80 -3.07
C THR A 545 23.48 -23.85 -4.48
N ARG A 546 24.27 -23.49 -5.50
CA ARG A 546 23.81 -23.44 -6.91
C ARG A 546 23.44 -24.85 -7.39
N PRO A 547 22.24 -25.07 -7.97
CA PRO A 547 21.84 -26.37 -8.51
C PRO A 547 22.78 -26.87 -9.60
N SER A 548 22.99 -28.19 -9.63
CA SER A 548 23.89 -28.82 -10.60
C SER A 548 23.22 -28.94 -11.97
N LEU A 549 23.37 -27.89 -12.78
CA LEU A 549 23.11 -27.94 -14.22
C LEU A 549 24.22 -28.81 -14.86
N GLY A 550 23.86 -30.02 -15.29
CA GLY A 550 24.79 -31.00 -15.85
C GLY A 550 25.59 -30.47 -17.05
N MET A 551 26.72 -31.13 -17.35
CA MET A 551 27.68 -30.70 -18.38
C MET A 551 27.13 -30.81 -19.82
N GLY A 552 26.29 -29.85 -20.22
CA GLY A 552 25.79 -29.64 -21.59
C GLY A 552 26.34 -28.35 -22.22
N GLN A 553 26.35 -28.29 -23.56
CA GLN A 553 27.03 -27.23 -24.33
C GLN A 553 26.48 -25.80 -24.12
N THR A 554 25.36 -25.62 -23.41
CA THR A 554 24.76 -24.31 -23.10
C THR A 554 25.27 -23.68 -21.79
N ALA A 555 26.11 -24.37 -21.01
CA ALA A 555 26.57 -23.96 -19.68
C ALA A 555 27.66 -22.84 -19.68
N LYS A 556 27.48 -21.78 -20.47
CA LYS A 556 28.31 -20.55 -20.43
C LYS A 556 27.46 -19.34 -20.04
N THR A 557 27.40 -19.06 -18.73
CA THR A 557 26.84 -17.81 -18.21
C THR A 557 27.77 -16.63 -18.51
N ILE A 558 27.23 -15.62 -19.21
CA ILE A 558 27.83 -14.28 -19.27
C ILE A 558 27.58 -13.61 -17.89
N PRO A 559 28.59 -13.01 -17.24
CA PRO A 559 28.39 -12.30 -15.97
C PRO A 559 27.53 -11.03 -16.21
N PRO A 560 26.72 -10.60 -15.22
CA PRO A 560 26.01 -9.33 -15.32
C PRO A 560 27.00 -8.16 -15.30
N SER A 561 26.80 -7.22 -16.23
CA SER A 561 27.44 -5.88 -16.24
C SER A 561 26.63 -4.88 -15.44
#